data_AF-A0A9P5JJG0-F1
#
_entry.id   AF-A0A9P5JJG0-F1
#
_cell.length_a   1.000
_cell.length_b   1.000
_cell.length_c   1.000
_cell.angle_alpha   90.00
_cell.angle_beta   90.00
_cell.angle_gamma   90.00
#
_symmetry.space_group_name_H-M   'P 1'
#
loop_
_entity.id
_entity.type
_entity.pdbx_description
1 polymer ?
#
loop_
_entity_poly.entity_id
_entity_poly.type
_entity_poly.pdbx_seq_one_letter_code
_entity_poly.pdbx_strand_id
1 'polypeptide(L)'
;MFSKLLIIAAAAATAMANHQVTVYNYCGQAKAAHIKSSAFNYVSGYLGTNGGSYSVSLPALASSLIVFGESGECPGADGPGCTRLECDFSNPSFQQCNLSRVAGYSIPLAWSWTDGGCTGGHCESSSCSPSDAWNPNSNDGSSLRQCNTANVGVNLYLCGA
;
A
#
# COMPACT_ATOMS: atom_id res chain seq x y z
N MET A 1 -52.73 32.80 6.02
CA MET A 1 -51.46 32.63 5.30
C MET A 1 -50.34 32.44 6.32
N PHE A 2 -49.86 31.21 6.53
CA PHE A 2 -48.64 30.97 7.32
C PHE A 2 -47.84 29.87 6.62
N SER A 3 -46.84 30.30 5.84
CA SER A 3 -45.90 29.41 5.18
C SER A 3 -44.88 28.95 6.23
N LYS A 4 -44.91 27.66 6.57
CA LYS A 4 -43.89 27.04 7.42
C LYS A 4 -42.70 26.66 6.54
N LEU A 5 -41.62 27.44 6.65
CA LEU A 5 -40.33 27.05 6.08
C LEU A 5 -39.79 25.85 6.88
N LEU A 6 -39.69 24.68 6.24
CA LEU A 6 -38.95 23.55 6.76
C LEU A 6 -37.47 23.77 6.43
N ILE A 7 -36.64 24.07 7.43
CA ILE A 7 -35.18 24.05 7.28
C ILE A 7 -34.75 22.59 7.40
N ILE A 8 -34.50 21.94 6.27
CA ILE A 8 -33.86 20.62 6.24
C ILE A 8 -32.36 20.87 6.40
N ALA A 9 -31.82 20.64 7.59
CA ALA A 9 -30.38 20.62 7.80
C ALA A 9 -29.82 19.35 7.14
N ALA A 10 -29.20 19.51 5.97
CA ALA A 10 -28.41 18.44 5.37
C ALA A 10 -27.17 18.23 6.24
N ALA A 11 -27.16 17.15 7.04
CA ALA A 11 -25.95 16.70 7.69
C ALA A 11 -24.95 16.32 6.58
N ALA A 12 -23.91 17.12 6.39
CA ALA A 12 -22.78 16.76 5.56
C ALA A 12 -22.07 15.56 6.22
N ALA A 13 -22.42 14.35 5.81
CA ALA A 13 -21.60 13.19 6.09
C ALA A 13 -20.27 13.42 5.36
N THR A 14 -19.24 13.88 6.08
CA THR A 14 -17.87 13.73 5.62
C THR A 14 -17.61 12.24 5.56
N ALA A 15 -17.82 11.64 4.40
CA ALA A 15 -17.32 10.30 4.13
C ALA A 15 -15.82 10.37 4.44
N MET A 16 -15.39 9.70 5.51
CA MET A 16 -13.96 9.49 5.75
C MET A 16 -13.47 8.74 4.53
N ALA A 17 -12.73 9.44 3.69
CA ALA A 17 -12.40 8.90 2.40
C ALA A 17 -11.21 7.95 2.59
N ASN A 18 -11.39 6.75 2.06
CA ASN A 18 -10.51 5.63 2.36
C ASN A 18 -9.43 5.49 1.27
N HIS A 19 -8.26 5.02 1.66
CA HIS A 19 -7.20 4.63 0.74
C HIS A 19 -7.41 3.17 0.34
N GLN A 20 -7.58 2.92 -0.95
CA GLN A 20 -7.65 1.56 -1.48
C GLN A 20 -6.24 0.99 -1.61
N VAL A 21 -5.98 -0.15 -0.97
CA VAL A 21 -4.76 -0.93 -1.20
C VAL A 21 -5.17 -2.15 -2.00
N THR A 22 -4.56 -2.35 -3.18
CA THR A 22 -4.79 -3.53 -4.01
C THR A 22 -3.47 -4.20 -4.34
N VAL A 23 -3.41 -5.51 -4.14
CA VAL A 23 -2.26 -6.34 -4.48
C VAL A 23 -2.65 -7.24 -5.66
N TYR A 24 -1.80 -7.28 -6.68
CA TYR A 24 -1.96 -8.09 -7.88
C TYR A 24 -0.83 -9.12 -7.98
N ASN A 25 -1.14 -10.33 -8.42
CA ASN A 25 -0.15 -11.39 -8.63
C ASN A 25 0.20 -11.57 -10.11
N TYR A 26 1.46 -11.35 -10.49
CA TYR A 26 2.00 -11.65 -11.81
C TYR A 26 3.12 -12.70 -11.80
N CYS A 27 3.28 -13.42 -10.69
CA CYS A 27 4.37 -14.38 -10.52
C CYS A 27 4.18 -15.72 -11.26
N GLY A 28 3.09 -15.90 -12.01
CA GLY A 28 2.75 -17.19 -12.66
C GLY A 28 2.40 -18.35 -11.71
N GLN A 29 2.68 -18.22 -10.42
CA GLN A 29 2.38 -19.18 -9.36
C GLN A 29 1.43 -18.56 -8.34
N ALA A 30 0.72 -19.40 -7.60
CA ALA A 30 -0.20 -18.92 -6.59
C ALA A 30 0.54 -18.17 -5.46
N LYS A 31 0.01 -17.02 -5.05
CA LYS A 31 0.53 -16.19 -3.95
C LYS A 31 -0.57 -15.81 -2.97
N ALA A 32 -0.18 -15.37 -1.78
CA ALA A 32 -1.03 -14.65 -0.86
C ALA A 32 -0.51 -13.21 -0.67
N ALA A 33 -1.42 -12.27 -0.48
CA ALA A 33 -1.12 -10.92 -0.02
C ALA A 33 -1.28 -10.86 1.49
N HIS A 34 -0.38 -10.13 2.15
CA HIS A 34 -0.39 -9.89 3.58
C HIS A 34 -0.31 -8.39 3.83
N ILE A 35 -1.22 -7.89 4.67
CA ILE A 35 -1.39 -6.46 4.91
C ILE A 35 -1.52 -6.23 6.41
N LYS A 36 -0.70 -5.34 6.94
CA LYS A 36 -0.73 -4.85 8.33
C LYS A 36 -0.83 -3.34 8.33
N SER A 37 -1.59 -2.75 9.24
CA SER A 37 -1.64 -1.28 9.40
C SER A 37 -2.01 -0.91 10.84
N SER A 38 -2.04 0.39 11.17
CA SER A 38 -2.63 0.85 12.43
C SER A 38 -4.17 0.73 12.46
N ALA A 39 -4.83 0.59 11.30
CA ALA A 39 -6.28 0.44 11.20
C ALA A 39 -6.76 -1.00 11.45
N PHE A 40 -5.90 -2.00 11.19
CA PHE A 40 -6.15 -3.40 11.49
C PHE A 40 -4.82 -4.12 11.73
N ASN A 41 -4.79 -5.00 12.74
CA ASN A 41 -3.56 -5.67 13.14
C ASN A 41 -2.88 -6.44 12.00
N TYR A 42 -3.65 -7.24 11.26
CA TYR A 42 -3.13 -8.07 10.17
C TYR A 42 -4.28 -8.74 9.40
N VAL A 43 -4.20 -8.74 8.07
CA VAL A 43 -5.12 -9.47 7.19
C VAL A 43 -4.34 -10.12 6.06
N SER A 44 -4.86 -11.23 5.54
CA SER A 44 -4.31 -11.91 4.38
C SER A 44 -5.40 -12.27 3.37
N GLY A 45 -5.00 -12.37 2.11
CA GLY A 45 -5.90 -12.72 1.02
C GLY A 45 -5.20 -13.59 -0.02
N TYR A 46 -5.88 -14.64 -0.47
CA TYR A 46 -5.40 -15.48 -1.55
C TYR A 46 -5.49 -14.73 -2.89
N LEU A 47 -4.38 -14.67 -3.62
CA LEU A 47 -4.31 -13.97 -4.90
C LEU A 47 -4.56 -14.89 -6.10
N GLY A 48 -4.65 -16.20 -5.93
CA GLY A 48 -4.70 -17.11 -7.08
C GLY A 48 -3.42 -17.02 -7.91
N THR A 49 -3.51 -17.42 -9.18
CA THR A 49 -2.42 -17.35 -10.16
C THR A 49 -2.42 -15.99 -10.89
N ASN A 50 -1.86 -15.93 -12.09
CA ASN A 50 -1.63 -14.68 -12.83
C ASN A 50 -2.89 -13.81 -12.97
N GLY A 51 -2.78 -12.54 -12.62
CA GLY A 51 -3.84 -11.54 -12.71
C GLY A 51 -4.83 -11.52 -11.55
N GLY A 52 -4.74 -12.46 -10.60
CA GLY A 52 -5.59 -12.42 -9.41
C GLY A 52 -5.16 -11.32 -8.43
N SER A 53 -6.12 -10.84 -7.63
CA SER A 53 -5.93 -9.68 -6.78
C SER A 53 -6.64 -9.78 -5.44
N TYR A 54 -6.16 -9.00 -4.47
CA TYR A 54 -6.76 -8.84 -3.15
C TYR A 54 -6.73 -7.37 -2.76
N SER A 55 -7.81 -6.89 -2.14
CA SER A 55 -8.02 -5.47 -1.90
C SER A 55 -8.52 -5.22 -0.49
N VAL A 56 -8.01 -4.17 0.15
CA VAL A 56 -8.49 -3.68 1.45
C VAL A 56 -8.64 -2.17 1.43
N SER A 57 -9.60 -1.68 2.21
CA SER A 57 -9.87 -0.26 2.38
C SER A 57 -9.27 0.22 3.69
N LEU A 58 -8.38 1.23 3.63
CA LEU A 58 -7.76 1.85 4.80
C LEU A 58 -8.42 3.19 5.12
N PRO A 59 -8.69 3.50 6.40
CA PRO A 59 -9.11 4.85 6.81
C PRO A 59 -8.09 5.93 6.42
N ALA A 60 -8.57 7.16 6.23
CA ALA A 60 -7.79 8.33 5.79
C ALA A 60 -6.51 8.64 6.60
N LEU A 61 -6.42 8.20 7.85
CA LEU A 61 -5.30 8.48 8.76
C LEU A 61 -4.55 7.21 9.17
N ALA A 62 -4.67 6.14 8.39
CA ALA A 62 -3.94 4.91 8.63
C ALA A 62 -2.43 5.13 8.48
N SER A 63 -1.66 4.52 9.38
CA SER A 63 -0.21 4.60 9.43
C SER A 63 0.39 3.21 9.52
N SER A 64 1.72 3.12 9.39
CA SER A 64 2.47 1.87 9.52
C SER A 64 1.93 0.76 8.61
N LEU A 65 1.52 1.11 7.39
CA LEU A 65 1.10 0.12 6.41
C LEU A 65 2.31 -0.70 5.99
N ILE A 66 2.21 -2.02 6.10
CA ILE A 66 3.15 -2.98 5.53
C ILE A 66 2.35 -3.90 4.61
N VAL A 67 2.80 -4.04 3.36
CA VAL A 67 2.23 -4.94 2.36
C VAL A 67 3.34 -5.83 1.81
N PHE A 68 3.10 -7.14 1.75
CA PHE A 68 4.02 -8.07 1.09
C PHE A 68 3.26 -9.27 0.49
N GLY A 69 3.90 -9.91 -0.49
CA GLY A 69 3.47 -11.19 -1.03
C GLY A 69 4.18 -12.34 -0.34
N GLU A 70 3.52 -13.48 -0.17
CA GLU A 70 4.10 -14.69 0.40
C GLU A 70 3.93 -15.90 -0.53
N SER A 71 4.96 -16.77 -0.54
CA SER A 71 4.89 -18.15 -1.06
C SER A 71 5.48 -19.20 -0.10
N GLY A 72 5.50 -18.92 1.20
CA GLY A 72 5.96 -19.84 2.26
C GLY A 72 7.30 -19.50 2.91
N GLU A 73 7.93 -18.38 2.53
CA GLU A 73 9.23 -17.94 3.08
C GLU A 73 9.13 -16.72 4.01
N CYS A 74 7.90 -16.25 4.28
CA CYS A 74 7.62 -14.92 4.84
C CYS A 74 6.83 -15.03 6.16
N PRO A 75 7.43 -15.52 7.26
CA PRO A 75 6.66 -15.84 8.46
C PRO A 75 6.19 -14.61 9.25
N GLY A 76 4.87 -14.50 9.47
CA GLY A 76 4.32 -13.59 10.47
C GLY A 76 4.05 -12.17 9.98
N ALA A 77 3.46 -11.35 10.86
CA ALA A 77 2.75 -10.13 10.46
C ALA A 77 3.63 -9.00 9.90
N ASP A 78 4.91 -9.00 10.26
CA ASP A 78 5.86 -8.04 9.70
C ASP A 78 6.48 -8.56 8.41
N GLY A 79 6.48 -9.86 8.12
CA GLY A 79 7.15 -10.44 6.95
C GLY A 79 8.68 -10.34 7.02
N PRO A 80 9.36 -10.93 8.02
CA PRO A 80 10.80 -11.19 7.96
C PRO A 80 11.13 -12.03 6.72
N GLY A 81 12.25 -11.74 6.07
CA GLY A 81 12.65 -12.34 4.79
C GLY A 81 12.02 -11.70 3.55
N CYS A 82 11.01 -10.84 3.71
CA CYS A 82 10.21 -10.36 2.57
C CYS A 82 10.63 -8.99 2.06
N THR A 83 10.49 -8.80 0.75
CA THR A 83 10.37 -7.46 0.16
C THR A 83 9.02 -6.87 0.59
N ARG A 84 9.01 -5.61 1.03
CA ARG A 84 7.81 -4.93 1.54
C ARG A 84 7.52 -3.66 0.76
N LEU A 85 6.25 -3.32 0.62
CA LEU A 85 5.80 -1.94 0.42
C LEU A 85 5.41 -1.40 1.80
N GLU A 86 6.01 -0.28 2.19
CA GLU A 86 5.72 0.42 3.43
C GLU A 86 5.09 1.77 3.10
N CYS A 87 3.98 2.13 3.76
CA CYS A 87 3.32 3.42 3.55
C CYS A 87 2.85 4.07 4.86
N ASP A 88 2.71 5.40 4.81
CA ASP A 88 2.09 6.20 5.83
C ASP A 88 1.08 7.18 5.19
N PHE A 89 -0.18 7.09 5.61
CA PHE A 89 -1.28 7.97 5.19
C PHE A 89 -1.71 8.92 6.31
N SER A 90 -1.05 8.92 7.47
CA SER A 90 -1.46 9.73 8.62
C SER A 90 -1.26 11.24 8.43
N ASN A 91 -0.46 11.64 7.42
CA ASN A 91 -0.28 13.05 7.09
C ASN A 91 -1.40 13.52 6.15
N PRO A 92 -2.21 14.52 6.55
CA PRO A 92 -3.31 15.00 5.73
C PRO A 92 -2.86 15.78 4.48
N SER A 93 -1.61 16.25 4.43
CA SER A 93 -1.07 17.03 3.33
C SER A 93 -0.45 16.17 2.23
N PHE A 94 0.03 14.97 2.57
CA PHE A 94 0.64 14.04 1.62
C PHE A 94 0.65 12.62 2.17
N GLN A 95 0.64 11.66 1.26
CA GLN A 95 0.77 10.24 1.53
C GLN A 95 2.14 9.83 1.05
N GLN A 96 2.79 8.91 1.76
CA GLN A 96 4.14 8.48 1.40
C GLN A 96 4.27 6.97 1.42
N CYS A 97 5.04 6.45 0.48
CA CYS A 97 5.35 5.04 0.40
C CYS A 97 6.78 4.82 -0.07
N ASN A 98 7.36 3.68 0.28
CA ASN A 98 8.60 3.17 -0.29
C ASN A 98 8.56 1.65 -0.36
N LEU A 99 9.34 1.09 -1.29
CA LEU A 99 9.72 -0.32 -1.17
C LEU A 99 10.83 -0.44 -0.13
N SER A 100 10.90 -1.60 0.53
CA SER A 100 11.84 -1.86 1.61
C SER A 100 12.38 -3.27 1.52
N ARG A 101 13.69 -3.39 1.69
CA ARG A 101 14.44 -4.63 1.81
C ARG A 101 15.05 -4.81 3.20
N VAL A 102 14.69 -3.96 4.16
CA VAL A 102 15.24 -4.02 5.52
C VAL A 102 14.96 -5.36 6.19
N ALA A 103 13.84 -5.97 5.85
CA ALA A 103 13.47 -7.29 6.35
C ALA A 103 14.01 -8.46 5.54
N GLY A 104 14.55 -8.21 4.35
CA GLY A 104 14.92 -9.24 3.40
C GLY A 104 14.41 -8.93 2.00
N TYR A 105 14.55 -9.92 1.12
CA TYR A 105 14.06 -9.85 -0.26
C TYR A 105 13.58 -11.24 -0.67
N SER A 106 12.35 -11.32 -1.19
CA SER A 106 11.73 -12.59 -1.59
C SER A 106 11.08 -12.49 -2.97
N ILE A 107 10.14 -11.57 -3.13
CA ILE A 107 9.38 -11.37 -4.38
C ILE A 107 9.79 -10.00 -4.97
N PRO A 108 10.07 -9.93 -6.28
CA PRO A 108 10.20 -8.66 -6.98
C PRO A 108 8.90 -7.85 -6.89
N LEU A 109 8.99 -6.56 -6.56
CA LEU A 109 7.81 -5.71 -6.38
C LEU A 109 7.88 -4.50 -7.29
N ALA A 110 6.75 -4.18 -7.91
CA ALA A 110 6.47 -2.86 -8.47
C ALA A 110 5.21 -2.30 -7.81
N TRP A 111 5.06 -0.99 -7.74
CA TRP A 111 3.85 -0.37 -7.22
C TRP A 111 3.58 0.99 -7.86
N SER A 112 2.30 1.38 -7.84
CA SER A 112 1.86 2.69 -8.29
C SER A 112 0.86 3.29 -7.31
N TRP A 113 0.78 4.62 -7.28
CA TRP A 113 -0.39 5.29 -6.76
C TRP A 113 -1.60 5.02 -7.67
N THR A 114 -2.81 5.11 -7.14
CA THR A 114 -4.03 5.10 -7.99
C THR A 114 -4.15 6.39 -8.80
N ASP A 115 -3.50 7.47 -8.35
CA ASP A 115 -3.29 8.67 -9.14
C ASP A 115 -2.07 8.50 -10.05
N GLY A 116 -2.31 8.45 -11.37
CA GLY A 116 -1.26 8.33 -12.37
C GLY A 116 -0.33 9.55 -12.48
N GLY A 117 -0.65 10.67 -11.83
CA GLY A 117 0.23 11.84 -11.72
C GLY A 117 1.32 11.69 -10.66
N CYS A 118 1.19 10.72 -9.74
CA CYS A 118 2.16 10.49 -8.68
C CYS A 118 3.12 9.34 -9.03
N THR A 119 4.41 9.54 -8.81
CA THR A 119 5.44 8.55 -9.13
C THR A 119 5.43 7.38 -8.14
N GLY A 120 5.35 6.15 -8.65
CA GLY A 120 5.49 4.91 -7.88
C GLY A 120 6.95 4.45 -7.75
N GLY A 121 7.16 3.14 -7.60
CA GLY A 121 8.50 2.54 -7.47
C GLY A 121 8.53 1.07 -7.83
N HIS A 122 9.72 0.53 -8.04
CA HIS A 122 9.95 -0.88 -8.37
C HIS A 122 11.28 -1.35 -7.77
N CYS A 123 11.39 -2.64 -7.46
CA CYS A 123 12.61 -3.29 -7.00
C CYS A 123 12.60 -4.74 -7.51
N GLU A 124 13.24 -4.94 -8.66
CA GLU A 124 13.19 -6.20 -9.41
C GLU A 124 14.28 -7.20 -9.02
N SER A 125 15.18 -6.83 -8.11
CA SER A 125 16.23 -7.71 -7.61
C SER A 125 16.59 -7.43 -6.16
N SER A 126 17.24 -8.41 -5.50
CA SER A 126 17.77 -8.26 -4.15
C SER A 126 18.85 -7.17 -4.04
N SER A 127 19.39 -6.69 -5.16
CA SER A 127 20.44 -5.67 -5.26
C SER A 127 19.95 -4.34 -5.84
N CYS A 128 18.62 -4.10 -5.92
CA CYS A 128 18.08 -2.83 -6.42
C CYS A 128 18.67 -1.62 -5.66
N SER A 129 18.68 -0.44 -6.30
CA SER A 129 19.34 0.75 -5.73
C SER A 129 18.68 1.17 -4.42
N PRO A 130 19.40 1.82 -3.48
CA PRO A 130 18.78 2.51 -2.35
C PRO A 130 17.67 3.51 -2.74
N SER A 131 17.77 4.09 -3.94
CA SER A 131 16.75 4.97 -4.53
C SER A 131 15.44 4.27 -4.90
N ASP A 132 15.48 2.94 -4.98
CA ASP A 132 14.38 2.10 -5.47
C ASP A 132 13.69 1.38 -4.30
N ALA A 133 14.49 0.90 -3.35
CA ALA A 133 14.00 0.35 -2.09
C ALA A 133 14.95 0.66 -0.94
N TRP A 134 14.36 1.10 0.18
CA TRP A 134 15.05 1.34 1.43
C TRP A 134 15.81 0.10 1.88
N ASN A 135 17.03 0.30 2.38
CA ASN A 135 17.86 -0.76 2.91
C ASN A 135 18.59 -0.28 4.17
N PRO A 136 19.13 -1.20 4.99
CA PRO A 136 19.75 -0.84 6.26
C PRO A 136 21.02 0.03 6.14
N ASN A 137 21.66 0.03 4.96
CA ASN A 137 22.94 0.70 4.72
C ASN A 137 22.78 2.11 4.14
N SER A 138 21.56 2.53 3.81
CA SER A 138 21.24 3.85 3.29
C SER A 138 19.88 4.30 3.84
N ASN A 139 19.92 5.29 4.73
CA ASN A 139 18.74 5.92 5.33
C ASN A 139 18.67 7.40 4.94
N ASP A 140 18.73 7.67 3.64
CA ASP A 140 18.72 9.03 3.08
C ASP A 140 17.34 9.46 2.54
N GLY A 141 16.33 8.58 2.65
CA GLY A 141 14.97 8.84 2.16
C GLY A 141 14.83 8.80 0.62
N SER A 142 15.86 8.39 -0.12
CA SER A 142 15.86 8.41 -1.60
C SER A 142 14.82 7.49 -2.25
N SER A 143 14.35 6.46 -1.55
CA SER A 143 13.28 5.55 -2.00
C SER A 143 11.87 6.02 -1.65
N LEU A 144 11.73 7.10 -0.87
CA LEU A 144 10.41 7.65 -0.55
C LEU A 144 9.78 8.26 -1.79
N ARG A 145 8.49 8.01 -1.96
CA ARG A 145 7.62 8.64 -2.96
C ARG A 145 6.45 9.25 -2.23
N GLN A 146 6.13 10.50 -2.57
CA GLN A 146 5.01 11.23 -1.99
C GLN A 146 3.94 11.49 -3.04
N CYS A 147 2.69 11.51 -2.59
CA CYS A 147 1.54 11.93 -3.39
C CYS A 147 0.64 12.81 -2.53
N ASN A 148 0.17 13.93 -3.08
CA ASN A 148 -0.64 14.91 -2.34
C ASN A 148 -2.14 14.80 -2.68
N THR A 149 -2.51 13.75 -3.41
CA THR A 149 -3.87 13.54 -3.88
C THR A 149 -4.70 12.96 -2.76
N ALA A 150 -5.75 13.69 -2.37
CA ALA A 150 -6.67 13.23 -1.34
C ALA A 150 -7.20 11.83 -1.68
N ASN A 151 -7.14 10.93 -0.70
CA ASN A 151 -7.67 9.56 -0.78
C ASN A 151 -6.99 8.70 -1.85
N VAL A 152 -5.76 9.04 -2.22
CA VAL A 152 -4.97 8.22 -3.14
C VAL A 152 -4.74 6.82 -2.55
N GLY A 153 -5.00 5.80 -3.35
CA GLY A 153 -4.71 4.42 -3.02
C GLY A 153 -3.36 3.98 -3.58
N VAL A 154 -3.03 2.71 -3.36
CA VAL A 154 -1.84 2.07 -3.90
C VAL A 154 -2.18 0.74 -4.55
N ASN A 155 -1.54 0.49 -5.69
CA ASN A 155 -1.53 -0.80 -6.37
C ASN A 155 -0.15 -1.41 -6.21
N LEU A 156 -0.05 -2.60 -5.62
CA LEU A 156 1.17 -3.39 -5.52
C LEU A 156 1.12 -4.55 -6.51
N TYR A 157 2.20 -4.76 -7.25
CA TYR A 157 2.35 -5.78 -8.27
C TYR A 157 3.46 -6.74 -7.87
N LEU A 158 3.09 -8.00 -7.61
CA LEU A 158 4.04 -9.07 -7.31
C LEU A 158 4.64 -9.60 -8.62
N CYS A 159 5.97 -9.68 -8.69
CA CYS A 159 6.77 -10.06 -9.86
C CYS A 159 6.74 -9.08 -11.04
N GLY A 160 6.54 -7.79 -10.75
CA GLY A 160 6.42 -6.74 -11.78
C GLY A 160 5.11 -6.83 -12.56
N ALA A 161 4.80 -5.82 -13.37
CA ALA A 161 3.73 -5.86 -14.36
C ALA A 161 4.33 -5.66 -15.76
#